data_AF-A0A1V2DSY3-F1
#
_entry.id   AF-A0A1V2DSY3-F1
#
_cell.length_a   1.000
_cell.length_b   1.000
_cell.length_c   1.000
_cell.angle_alpha   90.00
_cell.angle_beta   90.00
_cell.angle_gamma   90.00
#
_symmetry.space_group_name_H-M   'P 1'
#
loop_
_entity.id
_entity.type
_entity.pdbx_description
1 polymer ?
#
loop_
_entity_poly.entity_id
_entity_poly.type
_entity_poly.pdbx_seq_one_letter_code
_entity_poly.pdbx_strand_id
1 'polypeptide(L)'
;MRNPVKAILVALLIAIPAPLVLGFLLTATPEPLRLIAAGEVIEALGSDRGIAAYLITLVLFGLAGFLAIALVARQPAGRTHRRRSTPTQQDADDDGYDENAPEGNEEGTVKWFNVKKGFGFIVRENGDEVFVHFRAIRGRGRRVLRQGQLVRFDVVEADKGLQADNVSILSD
;
A
#
# COMPACT_ATOMS: atom_id res chain seq x y z
N MET A 1 -7.09 12.77 3.97
CA MET A 1 -6.94 13.82 2.94
C MET A 1 -5.71 14.66 3.29
N ARG A 2 -4.63 14.65 2.50
CA ARG A 2 -3.43 15.49 2.75
C ARG A 2 -3.82 16.95 2.45
N ASN A 3 -3.69 17.85 3.41
CA ASN A 3 -4.10 19.24 3.24
C ASN A 3 -3.21 19.91 2.18
N PRO A 4 -3.77 20.38 1.03
CA PRO A 4 -2.98 20.91 -0.08
C PRO A 4 -2.17 22.16 0.34
N VAL A 5 -2.71 22.95 1.27
CA VAL A 5 -2.04 24.13 1.85
C VAL A 5 -0.71 23.78 2.53
N LYS A 6 -0.65 22.64 3.24
CA LYS A 6 0.60 22.19 3.90
C LYS A 6 1.65 21.73 2.88
N ALA A 7 1.22 21.15 1.75
CA ALA A 7 2.14 20.75 0.69
C ALA A 7 2.74 21.97 -0.04
N ILE A 8 1.94 23.02 -0.27
CA ILE A 8 2.40 24.26 -0.91
C ILE A 8 3.41 25.00 -0.03
N LEU A 9 3.17 25.10 1.28
CA LEU A 9 4.11 25.74 2.21
C LEU A 9 5.46 25.03 2.28
N VAL A 10 5.47 23.69 2.29
CA VAL A 10 6.72 22.91 2.29
C VAL A 10 7.45 23.04 0.95
N ALA A 11 6.73 23.05 -0.17
CA ALA A 11 7.32 23.26 -1.49
C ALA A 11 7.97 24.66 -1.61
N LEU A 12 7.30 25.72 -1.13
CA LEU A 12 7.85 27.08 -1.11
C LEU A 12 9.08 27.19 -0.21
N LEU A 13 9.06 26.56 0.96
CA LEU A 13 10.19 26.56 1.91
C LEU A 13 11.47 25.96 1.28
N ILE A 14 11.33 24.98 0.40
CA ILE A 14 12.45 24.31 -0.29
C ILE A 14 12.83 25.04 -1.60
N ALA A 15 11.84 25.59 -2.32
CA ALA A 15 12.05 26.23 -3.62
C ALA A 15 12.75 27.59 -3.53
N ILE A 16 12.55 28.36 -2.46
CA ILE A 16 13.16 29.68 -2.27
C ILE A 16 14.70 29.61 -2.15
N PRO A 17 15.31 28.72 -1.34
CA PRO A 17 16.77 28.64 -1.22
C PRO A 17 17.45 27.94 -2.40
N ALA A 18 16.76 27.06 -3.13
CA ALA A 18 17.35 26.25 -4.21
C ALA A 18 18.10 27.04 -5.30
N PRO A 19 17.56 28.12 -5.91
CA PRO A 19 18.27 28.87 -6.95
C PRO A 19 19.48 29.65 -6.40
N LEU A 20 19.43 30.09 -5.14
CA LEU A 20 20.55 30.78 -4.49
C LEU A 20 21.70 29.82 -4.18
N VAL A 21 21.37 28.61 -3.71
CA VAL A 21 22.36 27.55 -3.48
C VAL A 21 22.98 27.11 -4.81
N LEU A 22 22.18 26.98 -5.87
CA LEU A 22 22.68 26.65 -7.21
C LEU A 22 23.61 27.73 -7.78
N GLY A 23 23.24 29.00 -7.65
CA GLY A 23 24.08 30.14 -8.07
C GLY A 23 25.38 30.24 -7.24
N PHE A 24 25.31 29.95 -5.94
CA PHE A 24 26.50 29.87 -5.10
C PHE A 24 27.39 28.69 -5.48
N LEU A 25 26.81 27.52 -5.81
CA LEU A 25 27.58 26.35 -6.27
C LEU A 25 28.32 26.63 -7.60
N LEU A 26 27.64 27.32 -8.53
CA LEU A 26 28.20 27.76 -9.82
C LEU A 26 29.38 28.73 -9.67
N THR A 27 29.41 29.51 -8.60
CA THR A 27 30.46 30.52 -8.35
C THR A 27 31.54 30.03 -7.40
N ALA A 28 31.23 29.11 -6.48
CA ALA A 28 32.13 28.64 -5.42
C ALA A 28 32.92 27.36 -5.76
N THR A 29 32.65 26.67 -6.88
CA THR A 29 33.37 25.45 -7.25
C THR A 29 34.01 25.54 -8.65
N PRO A 30 35.31 25.93 -8.75
CA PRO A 30 35.91 26.27 -10.04
C PRO A 30 36.37 25.07 -10.91
N GLU A 31 36.39 23.83 -10.41
CA GLU A 31 36.99 22.69 -11.13
C GLU A 31 35.96 21.71 -11.75
N PRO A 32 35.02 21.12 -11.01
CA PRO A 32 34.17 20.05 -11.57
C PRO A 32 33.13 20.58 -12.58
N LEU A 33 32.64 21.81 -12.41
CA LEU A 33 31.67 22.43 -13.32
C LEU A 33 32.31 22.94 -14.62
N ARG A 34 33.60 23.33 -14.60
CA ARG A 34 34.33 23.69 -15.82
C ARG A 34 34.55 22.50 -16.73
N LEU A 35 34.84 21.32 -16.15
CA LEU A 35 34.93 20.06 -16.91
C LEU A 35 33.60 19.73 -17.60
N ILE A 36 32.47 19.96 -16.92
CA ILE A 36 31.12 19.77 -17.48
C ILE A 36 30.86 20.76 -18.63
N ALA A 37 31.25 22.03 -18.48
CA ALA A 37 31.07 23.07 -19.50
C ALA A 37 32.02 22.94 -20.71
N ALA A 38 33.19 22.31 -20.53
CA ALA A 38 34.18 22.08 -21.59
C ALA A 38 33.87 20.84 -22.46
N GLY A 39 32.82 20.07 -22.14
CA GLY A 39 32.47 18.84 -22.88
C GLY A 39 33.39 17.64 -22.60
N GLU A 40 34.47 17.81 -21.84
CA GLU A 40 35.43 16.75 -21.47
C GLU A 40 34.83 15.67 -20.56
N VAL A 41 33.67 15.92 -19.96
CA VAL A 41 32.97 14.94 -19.11
C VAL A 41 32.53 13.70 -19.87
N ILE A 42 32.15 13.85 -21.15
CA ILE A 42 31.76 12.69 -21.98
C ILE A 42 32.97 11.78 -22.23
N GLU A 43 34.15 12.38 -22.44
CA GLU A 43 35.41 11.67 -22.69
C GLU A 43 35.94 10.99 -21.40
N ALA A 44 35.83 11.66 -20.26
CA ALA A 44 36.16 11.09 -18.95
C ALA A 44 35.23 9.94 -18.55
N LEU A 45 33.93 10.04 -18.84
CA LEU A 45 32.93 8.99 -18.58
C LEU A 45 33.05 7.79 -19.54
N GLY A 46 33.48 8.01 -20.78
CA GLY A 46 33.72 6.97 -21.78
C GLY A 46 35.06 6.23 -21.63
N SER A 47 35.97 6.75 -20.81
CA SER A 47 37.25 6.10 -20.51
C SER A 47 37.06 4.83 -19.65
N ASP A 48 37.97 3.85 -19.77
CA ASP A 48 37.95 2.62 -18.96
C ASP A 48 37.89 2.91 -17.45
N ARG A 49 38.53 3.99 -17.00
CA ARG A 49 38.50 4.46 -15.61
C ARG A 49 37.15 5.09 -15.22
N GLY A 50 36.51 5.81 -16.14
CA GLY A 50 35.18 6.38 -15.94
C GLY A 50 34.10 5.31 -15.85
N ILE A 51 34.15 4.32 -16.73
CA ILE A 51 33.24 3.16 -16.71
C ILE A 51 33.42 2.38 -15.40
N ALA A 52 34.67 2.12 -14.99
CA ALA A 52 34.95 1.46 -13.71
C ALA A 52 34.40 2.25 -12.52
N ALA A 53 34.58 3.58 -12.49
CA ALA A 53 34.04 4.44 -11.44
C ALA A 53 32.50 4.43 -11.40
N TYR A 54 31.83 4.40 -12.55
CA TYR A 54 30.38 4.31 -12.63
C TYR A 54 29.85 2.96 -12.11
N LEU A 55 30.50 1.85 -12.47
CA LEU A 55 30.12 0.53 -11.97
C LEU A 55 30.32 0.41 -10.46
N ILE A 56 31.42 0.96 -9.92
CA ILE A 56 31.68 0.97 -8.47
C ILE A 56 30.62 1.79 -7.74
N THR A 57 30.26 2.98 -8.25
CA THR A 57 29.22 3.81 -7.62
C THR A 57 27.84 3.16 -7.68
N LEU A 58 27.49 2.50 -8.79
CA LEU A 58 26.24 1.76 -8.94
C LEU A 58 26.15 0.59 -7.95
N VAL A 59 27.24 -0.17 -7.80
CA VAL A 59 27.31 -1.27 -6.81
C VAL A 59 27.21 -0.74 -5.39
N LEU A 60 27.92 0.35 -5.05
CA LEU A 60 27.86 0.96 -3.72
C LEU A 60 26.47 1.49 -3.38
N PHE A 61 25.80 2.16 -4.32
CA PHE A 61 24.46 2.71 -4.10
C PHE A 61 23.42 1.58 -3.99
N GLY A 62 23.54 0.53 -4.79
CA GLY A 62 22.73 -0.68 -4.70
C GLY A 62 22.91 -1.38 -3.35
N LEU A 63 24.15 -1.54 -2.89
CA LEU A 63 24.46 -2.17 -1.60
C LEU A 63 23.96 -1.33 -0.42
N ALA A 64 24.16 -0.01 -0.46
CA ALA A 64 23.70 0.91 0.58
C ALA A 64 22.16 0.96 0.64
N GLY A 65 21.49 1.00 -0.51
CA GLY A 65 20.03 0.95 -0.60
C GLY A 65 19.47 -0.38 -0.09
N PHE A 66 20.08 -1.50 -0.49
CA PHE A 66 19.69 -2.83 0.00
C PHE A 66 19.89 -2.97 1.51
N LEU A 67 21.02 -2.49 2.05
CA LEU A 67 21.31 -2.52 3.48
C LEU A 67 20.34 -1.64 4.27
N ALA A 68 19.97 -0.45 3.76
CA ALA A 68 19.00 0.42 4.38
C ALA A 68 17.60 -0.24 4.46
N ILE A 69 17.16 -0.89 3.39
CA ILE A 69 15.89 -1.63 3.36
C ILE A 69 15.93 -2.82 4.33
N ALA A 70 17.04 -3.57 4.35
CA ALA A 70 17.22 -4.71 5.25
C ALA A 70 17.22 -4.30 6.73
N LEU A 71 17.71 -3.11 7.07
CA LEU A 71 17.66 -2.55 8.43
C LEU A 71 16.26 -2.03 8.79
N VAL A 72 15.55 -1.40 7.86
CA VAL A 72 14.18 -0.91 8.07
C VAL A 72 13.19 -2.06 8.26
N ALA A 73 13.39 -3.18 7.57
CA ALA A 73 12.57 -4.39 7.72
C ALA A 73 12.69 -5.07 9.11
N ARG A 74 13.67 -4.66 9.93
CA ARG A 74 13.90 -5.18 11.29
C ARG A 74 13.36 -4.26 12.39
N GLN A 75 12.52 -3.28 12.10
CA GLN A 75 11.85 -2.53 13.15
C GLN A 75 10.64 -3.33 13.67
N PRO A 76 10.71 -3.96 14.87
CA PRO A 76 9.49 -4.36 15.55
C PRO A 76 8.69 -3.10 15.83
N ALA A 77 7.43 -3.11 15.44
CA ALA A 77 6.49 -2.05 15.74
C ALA A 77 6.61 -1.64 17.22
N GLY A 78 7.14 -0.44 17.45
CA GLY A 78 7.20 0.15 18.76
C GLY A 78 5.79 0.21 19.33
N ARG A 79 5.55 -0.58 20.37
CA ARG A 79 4.33 -0.52 21.19
C ARG A 79 4.28 0.86 21.85
N THR A 80 3.68 1.83 21.18
CA THR A 80 3.26 3.08 21.80
C THR A 80 2.13 2.76 22.75
N HIS A 81 2.49 2.55 24.01
CA HIS A 81 1.57 2.41 25.12
C HIS A 81 0.89 3.77 25.35
N ARG A 82 -0.13 4.10 24.55
CA ARG A 82 -1.03 5.22 24.83
C ARG A 82 -1.94 4.78 25.98
N ARG A 83 -1.51 5.06 27.21
CA ARG A 83 -2.39 5.09 28.38
C ARG A 83 -3.58 6.00 28.05
N ARG A 84 -4.72 5.40 27.77
CA ARG A 84 -6.03 6.06 27.80
C ARG A 84 -6.86 5.28 28.80
N SER A 85 -6.96 5.84 29.99
CA SER A 85 -7.89 5.45 31.03
C SER A 85 -9.31 5.72 30.56
N THR A 86 -10.10 4.67 30.35
CA THR A 86 -11.56 4.72 30.38
C THR A 86 -12.03 3.38 30.93
N PRO A 87 -12.77 3.35 32.05
CA PRO A 87 -13.21 2.13 32.70
C PRO A 87 -14.52 1.66 32.06
N THR A 88 -14.52 0.53 31.38
CA THR A 88 -15.73 -0.31 31.29
C THR A 88 -15.29 -1.75 31.14
N GLN A 89 -15.74 -2.51 32.12
CA GLN A 89 -15.61 -3.93 32.31
C GLN A 89 -16.65 -4.60 31.41
N GLN A 90 -16.24 -5.28 30.34
CA GLN A 90 -17.03 -6.30 29.66
C GLN A 90 -16.19 -7.03 28.63
N ASP A 91 -16.40 -8.34 28.63
CA ASP A 91 -15.79 -9.36 27.81
C ASP A 91 -15.94 -9.08 26.31
N ALA A 92 -15.00 -9.59 25.50
CA ALA A 92 -15.27 -10.49 24.37
C ALA A 92 -14.36 -10.26 23.15
N ASP A 93 -13.70 -11.34 22.75
CA ASP A 93 -13.52 -11.69 21.34
C ASP A 93 -14.91 -11.92 20.70
N ASP A 94 -15.75 -10.89 20.67
CA ASP A 94 -17.04 -10.89 19.98
C ASP A 94 -16.77 -10.35 18.58
N ASP A 95 -16.43 -11.24 17.65
CA ASP A 95 -16.78 -10.99 16.26
C ASP A 95 -18.31 -10.95 16.20
N GLY A 96 -18.86 -9.75 16.48
CA GLY A 96 -20.29 -9.47 16.57
C GLY A 96 -21.01 -9.79 15.27
N TYR A 97 -21.24 -11.08 15.05
CA TYR A 97 -22.24 -11.60 14.14
C TYR A 97 -23.54 -11.53 14.91
N ASP A 98 -24.32 -10.50 14.65
CA ASP A 98 -25.72 -10.51 15.05
C ASP A 98 -26.38 -11.69 14.32
N GLU A 99 -26.63 -12.78 15.05
CA GLU A 99 -27.30 -13.98 14.54
C GLU A 99 -28.71 -13.65 14.02
N ASN A 100 -29.27 -12.50 14.44
CA ASN A 100 -30.58 -12.00 14.03
C ASN A 100 -30.49 -10.93 12.93
N ALA A 101 -29.30 -10.58 12.43
CA ALA A 101 -29.19 -9.65 11.30
C ALA A 101 -29.89 -10.27 10.08
N PRO A 102 -30.75 -9.50 9.37
CA PRO A 102 -31.50 -9.99 8.23
C PRO A 102 -30.55 -10.68 7.26
N GLU A 103 -30.99 -11.79 6.66
CA GLU A 103 -30.21 -12.42 5.60
C GLU A 103 -30.01 -11.43 4.45
N GLY A 104 -28.90 -11.60 3.71
CA GLY A 104 -28.59 -10.71 2.58
C GLY A 104 -29.74 -10.61 1.59
N ASN A 105 -29.95 -9.41 1.02
CA ASN A 105 -31.09 -9.17 0.13
C ASN A 105 -30.85 -9.62 -1.32
N GLU A 106 -29.60 -9.94 -1.68
CA GLU A 106 -29.19 -10.33 -3.04
C GLU A 106 -28.61 -11.74 -3.09
N GLU A 107 -28.77 -12.41 -4.23
CA GLU A 107 -28.20 -13.72 -4.50
C GLU A 107 -27.18 -13.65 -5.63
N GLY A 108 -26.22 -14.58 -5.61
CA GLY A 108 -25.22 -14.67 -6.65
C GLY A 108 -24.39 -15.95 -6.58
N THR A 109 -23.59 -16.14 -7.61
CA THR A 109 -22.73 -17.32 -7.76
C THR A 109 -21.28 -16.93 -7.54
N VAL A 110 -20.57 -17.68 -6.70
CA VAL A 110 -19.15 -17.44 -6.44
C VAL A 110 -18.32 -17.73 -7.69
N LYS A 111 -17.74 -16.69 -8.30
CA LYS A 111 -16.89 -16.82 -9.49
C LYS A 111 -15.57 -17.51 -9.14
N TRP A 112 -14.94 -17.09 -8.04
CA TRP A 112 -13.75 -17.69 -7.47
C TRP A 112 -13.51 -17.14 -6.06
N PHE A 113 -12.81 -17.92 -5.23
CA PHE A 113 -12.39 -17.51 -3.91
C PHE A 113 -10.99 -18.07 -3.59
N ASN A 114 -10.08 -17.20 -3.16
CA ASN A 114 -8.75 -17.59 -2.76
C ASN A 114 -8.69 -17.82 -1.25
N VAL A 115 -8.73 -19.07 -0.83
CA VAL A 115 -8.70 -19.46 0.59
C VAL A 115 -7.44 -18.97 1.32
N LYS A 116 -6.29 -18.92 0.65
CA LYS A 116 -5.02 -18.46 1.26
C LYS A 116 -5.01 -16.96 1.51
N LYS A 117 -5.60 -16.18 0.59
CA LYS A 117 -5.66 -14.71 0.70
C LYS A 117 -6.93 -14.21 1.39
N GLY A 118 -7.98 -15.03 1.51
CA GLY A 118 -9.23 -14.69 2.18
C GLY A 118 -10.14 -13.74 1.39
N PHE A 119 -10.08 -13.74 0.06
CA PHE A 119 -10.96 -12.92 -0.77
C PHE A 119 -11.34 -13.60 -2.09
N GLY A 120 -12.43 -13.12 -2.70
CA GLY A 120 -12.97 -13.63 -3.95
C GLY A 120 -13.94 -12.66 -4.60
N PHE A 121 -14.66 -13.15 -5.60
CA PHE A 121 -15.72 -12.41 -6.28
C PHE A 121 -16.96 -13.27 -6.46
N ILE A 122 -18.11 -12.63 -6.35
CA ILE A 122 -19.43 -13.19 -6.58
C ILE A 122 -20.03 -12.49 -7.81
N VAL A 123 -20.65 -13.25 -8.70
CA VAL A 123 -21.35 -12.74 -9.87
C VAL A 123 -22.84 -12.71 -9.56
N ARG A 124 -23.45 -11.54 -9.70
CA ARG A 124 -24.90 -11.35 -9.57
C ARG A 124 -25.63 -11.85 -10.82
N GLU A 125 -26.94 -12.06 -10.70
CA GLU A 125 -27.78 -12.39 -11.86
C GLU A 125 -27.72 -11.35 -12.97
N ASN A 126 -27.49 -10.08 -12.61
CA ASN A 126 -27.32 -8.96 -13.55
C ASN A 126 -25.96 -8.95 -14.27
N GLY A 127 -25.03 -9.85 -13.90
CA GLY A 127 -23.69 -9.95 -14.49
C GLY A 127 -22.60 -9.12 -13.80
N ASP A 128 -22.96 -8.28 -12.82
CA ASP A 128 -21.99 -7.49 -12.06
C ASP A 128 -21.16 -8.35 -11.10
N GLU A 129 -19.89 -7.99 -10.95
CA GLU A 129 -18.97 -8.64 -10.02
C GLU A 129 -18.88 -7.88 -8.70
N VAL A 130 -19.13 -8.60 -7.61
CA VAL A 130 -19.11 -8.06 -6.25
C VAL A 130 -17.92 -8.68 -5.50
N PHE A 131 -17.10 -7.83 -4.90
CA PHE A 131 -15.94 -8.26 -4.12
C PHE A 131 -16.38 -8.87 -2.78
N VAL A 132 -15.82 -10.02 -2.40
CA VAL A 132 -16.11 -10.66 -1.10
C VAL A 132 -14.83 -10.91 -0.30
N HIS A 133 -14.87 -10.60 0.99
CA HIS A 133 -13.79 -10.85 1.95
C HIS A 133 -14.21 -11.91 2.97
N PHE A 134 -13.25 -12.68 3.51
CA PHE A 134 -13.56 -13.79 4.44
C PHE A 134 -14.30 -13.34 5.71
N ARG A 135 -14.15 -12.07 6.11
CA ARG A 135 -14.84 -11.48 7.26
C ARG A 135 -16.33 -11.26 7.01
N ALA A 136 -16.74 -11.10 5.76
CA ALA A 136 -18.14 -10.94 5.41
C ALA A 136 -18.90 -12.28 5.42
N ILE A 137 -18.21 -13.42 5.40
CA ILE A 137 -18.83 -14.74 5.35
C ILE A 137 -19.34 -15.13 6.74
N ARG A 138 -20.66 -15.38 6.86
CA ARG A 138 -21.29 -15.89 8.07
C ARG A 138 -20.88 -17.35 8.30
N GLY A 139 -20.72 -17.71 9.57
CA GLY A 139 -20.41 -19.07 10.00
C GLY A 139 -19.30 -19.14 11.04
N ARG A 140 -19.32 -20.24 11.81
CA ARG A 140 -18.29 -20.56 12.80
C ARG A 140 -17.19 -21.42 12.16
N GLY A 141 -15.94 -21.08 12.42
CA GLY A 141 -14.78 -21.81 11.90
C GLY A 141 -14.23 -21.26 10.58
N ARG A 142 -13.85 -22.16 9.66
CA ARG A 142 -13.12 -21.79 8.44
C ARG A 142 -14.07 -21.24 7.36
N ARG A 143 -14.16 -19.91 7.30
CA ARG A 143 -14.95 -19.12 6.34
C ARG A 143 -14.36 -19.20 4.94
N VAL A 144 -14.86 -20.15 4.13
CA VAL A 144 -14.41 -20.37 2.75
C VAL A 144 -15.62 -20.50 1.82
N LEU A 145 -15.46 -20.02 0.59
CA LEU A 145 -16.44 -20.21 -0.48
C LEU A 145 -15.84 -21.12 -1.56
N ARG A 146 -16.69 -21.97 -2.15
CA ARG A 146 -16.32 -22.77 -3.31
C ARG A 146 -16.74 -22.07 -4.59
N GLN A 147 -15.99 -22.30 -5.67
CA GLN A 147 -16.37 -21.80 -6.99
C GLN A 147 -17.69 -22.46 -7.42
N GLY A 148 -18.59 -21.67 -8.01
CA GLY A 148 -19.92 -22.11 -8.43
C GLY A 148 -20.93 -22.21 -7.29
N GLN A 149 -20.55 -21.88 -6.05
CA GLN A 149 -21.44 -21.95 -4.90
C GLN A 149 -22.46 -20.80 -4.93
N LEU A 150 -23.72 -21.12 -4.62
CA LEU A 150 -24.78 -20.13 -4.49
C LEU A 150 -24.73 -19.50 -3.09
N VAL A 151 -24.71 -18.18 -3.05
CA VAL A 151 -24.59 -17.40 -1.82
C VAL A 151 -25.59 -16.26 -1.82
N ARG A 152 -26.02 -15.88 -0.62
CA ARG A 152 -26.87 -14.72 -0.37
C ARG A 152 -26.08 -13.68 0.42
N PHE A 153 -26.20 -12.41 0.07
CA PHE A 153 -25.37 -11.34 0.62
C PHE A 153 -26.01 -9.96 0.46
N ASP A 154 -25.49 -8.98 1.19
CA ASP A 154 -25.84 -7.58 1.02
C ASP A 154 -24.77 -6.86 0.19
N VAL A 155 -25.18 -5.99 -0.73
CA VAL A 155 -24.26 -5.18 -1.52
C VAL A 155 -24.05 -3.83 -0.84
N VAL A 156 -22.79 -3.53 -0.57
CA VAL A 156 -22.34 -2.27 0.02
C VAL A 156 -21.37 -1.59 -0.94
N GLU A 157 -21.50 -0.28 -1.11
CA GLU A 157 -20.57 0.52 -1.89
C GLU A 157 -19.32 0.83 -1.06
N ALA A 158 -18.15 0.39 -1.52
CA ALA A 158 -16.86 0.61 -0.86
C ALA A 158 -15.90 1.40 -1.78
N ASP A 159 -14.77 1.86 -1.21
CA ASP A 159 -13.75 2.64 -1.95
C ASP A 159 -13.22 1.95 -3.24
N LYS A 160 -13.39 0.63 -3.34
CA LYS A 160 -12.91 -0.21 -4.46
C LYS A 160 -14.03 -0.74 -5.35
N GLY A 161 -15.26 -0.26 -5.17
CA GLY A 161 -16.45 -0.72 -5.87
C GLY A 161 -17.39 -1.53 -4.99
N LEU A 162 -18.24 -2.34 -5.61
CA LEU A 162 -19.25 -3.14 -4.94
C LEU A 162 -18.60 -4.23 -4.08
N GLN A 163 -18.97 -4.28 -2.81
CA GLN A 163 -18.53 -5.27 -1.84
C GLN A 163 -19.72 -6.02 -1.24
N ALA A 164 -19.56 -7.32 -1.05
CA ALA A 164 -20.52 -8.18 -0.37
C ALA A 164 -20.28 -8.12 1.14
N ASP A 165 -21.35 -7.91 1.89
CA ASP A 165 -21.40 -8.06 3.34
C ASP A 165 -22.39 -9.17 3.71
N ASN A 166 -22.28 -9.68 4.95
CA ASN A 166 -23.27 -10.59 5.53
C ASN A 166 -23.57 -11.85 4.66
N VAL A 167 -22.52 -12.44 4.10
CA VAL A 167 -22.60 -13.52 3.11
C VAL A 167 -22.97 -14.84 3.77
N SER A 168 -24.11 -15.42 3.40
CA SER A 168 -24.54 -16.77 3.79
C SER A 168 -24.51 -17.73 2.61
N ILE A 169 -24.27 -19.01 2.91
CA ILE A 169 -24.23 -20.08 1.90
C ILE A 169 -25.65 -20.66 1.78
N LEU A 170 -26.21 -20.67 0.58
CA LEU A 170 -27.55 -21.21 0.30
C LEU A 170 -27.52 -22.71 -0.01
N SER A 171 -26.48 -23.19 -0.70
CA SER A 171 -26.34 -24.60 -1.08
C SER A 171 -24.88 -25.08 -1.00
N ASP A 172 -24.72 -26.35 -0.62
CA ASP A 172 -23.45 -27.08 -0.51
C ASP A 172 -23.28 -28.01 -1.74
#